data_AF-A0A7W9UX42-F1
#
_entry.id   AF-A0A7W9UX42-F1
#
_cell.length_a   1.000
_cell.length_b   1.000
_cell.length_c   1.000
_cell.angle_alpha   90.00
_cell.angle_beta   90.00
_cell.angle_gamma   90.00
#
_symmetry.space_group_name_H-M   'P 1'
#
loop_
_entity.id
_entity.type
_entity.pdbx_description
1 polymer ?
#
loop_
_entity_poly.entity_id
_entity_poly.type
_entity_poly.pdbx_seq_one_letter_code
_entity_poly.pdbx_strand_id
1 'polypeptide(L)'
;MTAADYTQADVTGLVKQWARQERVNAKAAGEHPPPYYSGLSDSKRSELHREAHYWCDLAAGLFLDQCVPPRPTRENVAAIRDHLTQCCARLRAMLDARGDMLPEGVRDQLGTAEQRVAMALDIVENAPAEWSREADAAWTELTRWARHLDMNYRGLQREPWKPDGSTTYGNG
;
A
#
# COMPACT_ATOMS: atom_id res chain seq x y z
N MET A 1 -0.17 13.70 9.48
CA MET A 1 -1.48 14.40 9.55
C MET A 1 -2.55 13.33 9.53
N THR A 2 -3.37 13.24 10.57
CA THR A 2 -4.57 12.39 10.53
C THR A 2 -5.55 13.05 9.55
N ALA A 3 -5.89 12.34 8.48
CA ALA A 3 -7.06 12.68 7.67
C ALA A 3 -8.22 12.97 8.63
N ALA A 4 -8.87 14.12 8.50
CA ALA A 4 -10.08 14.37 9.27
C ALA A 4 -11.13 13.38 8.74
N ASP A 5 -11.44 12.35 9.52
CA ASP A 5 -12.50 11.42 9.19
C ASP A 5 -13.82 12.20 9.07
N TYR A 6 -14.45 12.14 7.91
CA TYR A 6 -15.80 12.68 7.74
C TYR A 6 -16.83 11.62 8.14
N THR A 7 -17.96 12.06 8.66
CA THR A 7 -19.02 11.18 9.14
C THR A 7 -20.12 10.99 8.11
N GLN A 8 -20.96 9.97 8.29
CA GLN A 8 -22.19 9.81 7.49
C GLN A 8 -23.12 11.03 7.57
N ALA A 9 -23.07 11.77 8.68
CA ALA A 9 -23.83 12.99 8.85
C ALA A 9 -23.31 14.10 7.94
N ASP A 10 -21.99 14.19 7.75
CA ASP A 10 -21.35 15.17 6.86
C ASP A 10 -21.74 14.93 5.40
N VAL A 11 -21.67 13.67 4.94
CA VAL A 11 -22.15 13.27 3.60
C VAL A 11 -23.62 13.62 3.41
N THR A 12 -24.45 13.28 4.39
CA THR A 12 -25.90 13.58 4.34
C THR A 12 -26.17 15.08 4.32
N GLY A 13 -25.39 15.87 5.07
CA GLY A 13 -25.45 17.34 5.08
C GLY A 13 -25.11 17.92 3.70
N LEU A 14 -24.02 17.45 3.10
CA LEU A 14 -23.56 17.87 1.77
C LEU A 14 -24.61 17.60 0.69
N VAL A 15 -25.17 16.39 0.66
CA VAL A 15 -26.23 16.02 -0.31
C VAL A 15 -27.46 16.92 -0.18
N LYS A 16 -27.90 17.20 1.05
CA LYS A 16 -29.04 18.11 1.29
C LYS A 16 -28.73 19.53 0.83
N GLN A 17 -27.49 19.99 1.01
CA GLN A 17 -27.04 21.30 0.55
C GLN A 17 -27.06 21.39 -0.99
N TRP A 18 -26.56 20.38 -1.69
CA TRP A 18 -26.61 20.31 -3.15
C TRP A 18 -28.03 20.33 -3.69
N ALA A 19 -28.92 19.48 -3.17
CA ALA A 19 -30.32 19.46 -3.59
C ALA A 19 -31.04 20.80 -3.34
N ARG A 20 -30.67 21.52 -2.26
CA ARG A 20 -31.16 22.88 -2.00
C ARG A 20 -30.61 23.88 -3.03
N GLN A 21 -29.32 23.79 -3.35
CA GLN A 21 -28.66 24.71 -4.28
C GLN A 21 -29.18 24.54 -5.71
N GLU A 22 -29.39 23.32 -6.18
CA GLU A 22 -29.99 23.06 -7.50
C GLU A 22 -31.37 23.71 -7.63
N ARG A 23 -32.20 23.62 -6.58
CA ARG A 23 -33.50 24.29 -6.56
C ARG A 23 -33.39 25.81 -6.63
N VAL A 24 -32.40 26.39 -5.94
CA VAL A 24 -32.13 27.84 -6.00
C VAL A 24 -31.72 28.23 -7.42
N ASN A 25 -30.85 27.45 -8.05
CA ASN A 25 -30.36 27.69 -9.41
C ASN A 25 -31.48 27.59 -10.45
N ALA A 26 -32.31 26.54 -10.38
CA ALA A 26 -33.45 26.37 -11.30
C ALA A 26 -34.43 27.54 -11.21
N LYS A 27 -34.74 28.00 -9.99
CA LYS A 27 -35.59 29.20 -9.79
C LYS A 27 -34.96 30.45 -10.39
N ALA A 28 -33.65 30.65 -10.21
CA ALA A 28 -32.95 31.80 -10.78
C ALA A 28 -32.93 31.76 -12.32
N ALA A 29 -32.90 30.57 -12.91
CA ALA A 29 -32.98 30.36 -14.36
C ALA A 29 -34.42 30.45 -14.92
N GLY A 30 -35.44 30.64 -14.07
CA GLY A 30 -36.85 30.62 -14.48
C GLY A 30 -37.39 29.22 -14.80
N GLU A 31 -36.66 28.17 -14.43
CA GLU A 31 -37.04 26.77 -14.63
C GLU A 31 -37.91 26.25 -13.48
N HIS A 32 -38.59 25.13 -13.72
CA HIS A 32 -39.32 24.45 -12.65
C HIS A 32 -38.34 23.77 -11.69
N PRO A 33 -38.35 24.09 -10.38
CA PRO A 33 -37.37 23.57 -9.46
C PRO A 33 -37.53 22.05 -9.25
N PRO A 34 -36.44 21.26 -9.28
CA PRO A 34 -36.47 19.82 -9.01
C PRO A 34 -36.98 19.56 -7.58
N PRO A 35 -37.55 18.39 -7.25
CA PRO A 35 -38.12 18.13 -5.92
C PRO A 35 -37.10 18.33 -4.78
N TYR A 36 -37.59 18.58 -3.56
CA TYR A 36 -36.74 18.59 -2.38
C TYR A 36 -36.04 17.24 -2.18
N TYR A 37 -34.94 17.21 -1.44
CA TYR A 37 -34.22 15.97 -1.11
C TYR A 37 -35.14 14.85 -0.58
N SER A 38 -36.13 15.18 0.26
CA SER A 38 -37.10 14.23 0.80
C SER A 38 -38.08 13.67 -0.24
N GLY A 39 -38.24 14.35 -1.38
CA GLY A 39 -39.08 13.93 -2.50
C GLY A 39 -38.29 13.31 -3.66
N LEU A 40 -36.97 13.16 -3.53
CA LEU A 40 -36.17 12.41 -4.49
C LEU A 40 -36.43 10.90 -4.34
N SER A 41 -36.40 10.18 -5.45
CA SER A 41 -36.45 8.72 -5.44
C SER A 41 -35.21 8.14 -4.73
N ASP A 42 -35.33 6.92 -4.22
CA ASP A 42 -34.23 6.23 -3.53
C ASP A 42 -33.00 6.06 -4.43
N SER A 43 -33.23 5.76 -5.71
CA SER A 43 -32.17 5.69 -6.72
C SER A 43 -31.39 7.00 -6.81
N LYS A 44 -32.11 8.14 -6.91
CA LYS A 44 -31.47 9.44 -7.05
C LYS A 44 -30.75 9.88 -5.77
N ARG A 45 -31.31 9.55 -4.60
CA ARG A 45 -30.64 9.76 -3.31
C ARG A 45 -29.36 8.92 -3.22
N SER A 46 -29.41 7.66 -3.63
CA SER A 46 -28.25 6.76 -3.64
C SER A 46 -27.12 7.26 -4.55
N GLU A 47 -27.44 7.76 -5.75
CA GLU A 47 -26.47 8.39 -6.66
C GLU A 47 -25.77 9.59 -6.00
N LEU A 48 -26.55 10.51 -5.44
CA LEU A 48 -26.00 11.71 -4.78
C LEU A 48 -25.14 11.36 -3.57
N HIS A 49 -25.55 10.36 -2.77
CA HIS A 49 -24.74 9.88 -1.64
C HIS A 49 -23.44 9.26 -2.10
N ARG A 50 -23.45 8.45 -3.17
CA ARG A 50 -22.23 7.86 -3.74
C ARG A 50 -21.26 8.92 -4.22
N GLU A 51 -21.76 9.93 -4.91
CA GLU A 51 -20.96 11.06 -5.37
C GLU A 51 -20.41 11.87 -4.17
N ALA A 52 -21.25 12.17 -3.18
CA ALA A 52 -20.81 12.87 -1.97
C ALA A 52 -19.74 12.10 -1.19
N HIS A 53 -19.90 10.78 -1.05
CA HIS A 53 -18.86 9.92 -0.47
C HIS A 53 -17.54 10.04 -1.21
N TYR A 54 -17.57 9.95 -2.55
CA TYR A 54 -16.36 10.09 -3.37
C TYR A 54 -15.65 11.45 -3.14
N TRP A 55 -16.39 12.55 -3.12
CA TRP A 55 -15.82 13.87 -2.89
C TRP A 55 -15.29 14.04 -1.46
N CYS A 56 -16.00 13.48 -0.46
CA CYS A 56 -15.54 13.47 0.92
C CYS A 56 -14.27 12.62 1.11
N ASP A 57 -14.18 11.44 0.48
CA ASP A 57 -12.98 10.58 0.48
C ASP A 57 -11.79 11.30 -0.15
N LEU A 58 -12.02 12.00 -1.26
CA LEU A 58 -10.98 12.78 -1.93
C LEU A 58 -10.50 13.95 -1.05
N ALA A 59 -11.43 14.69 -0.44
CA ALA A 59 -11.12 15.85 0.40
C ALA A 59 -10.41 15.46 1.71
N ALA A 60 -10.78 14.30 2.28
CA ALA A 60 -10.13 13.75 3.47
C ALA A 60 -8.76 13.13 3.16
N GLY A 61 -8.38 12.96 1.88
CA GLY A 61 -7.16 12.27 1.49
C GLY A 61 -7.24 10.74 1.55
N LEU A 62 -8.40 10.18 1.95
CA LEU A 62 -8.63 8.74 2.04
C LEU A 62 -8.52 8.06 0.67
N PHE A 63 -8.90 8.75 -0.40
CA PHE A 63 -8.72 8.24 -1.76
C PHE A 63 -7.24 8.04 -2.10
N LEU A 64 -6.38 8.99 -1.72
CA LEU A 64 -4.93 8.88 -1.93
C LEU A 64 -4.34 7.78 -1.04
N ASP A 65 -4.81 7.65 0.20
CA ASP A 65 -4.39 6.57 1.10
C ASP A 65 -4.79 5.18 0.57
N GLN A 66 -5.93 5.05 -0.14
CA GLN A 66 -6.34 3.82 -0.81
C GLN A 66 -5.54 3.53 -2.09
N CYS A 67 -5.00 4.56 -2.75
CA CYS A 67 -4.13 4.42 -3.92
C CYS A 67 -2.67 4.11 -3.58
N VAL A 68 -2.27 4.27 -2.32
CA VAL A 68 -0.94 3.91 -1.83
C VAL A 68 -1.02 2.47 -1.32
N PRO A 69 -0.22 1.52 -1.84
CA PRO A 69 -0.16 0.18 -1.27
C PRO A 69 0.13 0.31 0.24
N PRO A 70 -0.43 -0.58 1.08
CA PRO A 70 -0.23 -0.49 2.53
C PRO A 70 1.27 -0.39 2.80
N ARG A 71 1.65 0.45 3.77
CA ARG A 71 3.07 0.68 4.07
C ARG A 71 3.57 -0.43 4.98
N PRO A 72 4.82 -0.92 4.84
CA PRO A 72 5.34 -1.91 5.76
C PRO A 72 5.45 -1.28 7.15
N THR A 73 5.00 -2.00 8.17
CA THR A 73 5.20 -1.56 9.55
C THR A 73 6.69 -1.66 9.91
N ARG A 74 7.12 -0.97 10.97
CA ARG A 74 8.48 -1.15 11.51
C ARG A 74 8.79 -2.62 11.83
N GLU A 75 7.77 -3.37 12.27
CA GLU A 75 7.87 -4.79 12.52
C GLU A 75 8.10 -5.58 11.22
N ASN A 76 7.42 -5.23 10.13
CA ASN A 76 7.68 -5.83 8.82
C ASN A 76 9.11 -5.58 8.34
N VAL A 77 9.62 -4.36 8.53
CA VAL A 77 11.00 -3.99 8.17
C VAL A 77 12.02 -4.75 9.03
N ALA A 78 11.79 -4.86 10.34
CA ALA A 78 12.66 -5.65 11.21
C ALA A 78 12.65 -7.14 10.82
N ALA A 79 11.47 -7.70 10.56
CA ALA A 79 11.33 -9.10 10.18
C ALA A 79 12.05 -9.43 8.86
N ILE A 80 11.97 -8.55 7.86
CA ILE A 80 12.68 -8.78 6.58
C ILE A 80 14.19 -8.67 6.74
N ARG A 81 14.67 -7.72 7.56
CA ARG A 81 16.09 -7.57 7.89
C ARG A 81 16.63 -8.83 8.55
N ASP A 82 15.93 -9.34 9.56
CA ASP A 82 16.34 -10.53 10.29
C ASP A 82 16.35 -11.76 9.39
N HIS A 83 15.31 -11.94 8.57
CA HIS A 83 15.23 -13.05 7.62
C HIS A 83 16.34 -13.01 6.58
N LEU A 84 16.59 -11.85 5.95
CA LEU A 84 17.66 -11.68 4.97
C LEU A 84 19.04 -11.90 5.60
N THR A 85 19.25 -11.42 6.83
CA THR A 85 20.48 -11.66 7.59
C THR A 85 20.72 -13.15 7.81
N GLN A 86 19.68 -13.89 8.23
CA GLN A 86 19.77 -15.34 8.42
C GLN A 86 20.03 -16.08 7.10
N CYS A 87 19.38 -15.67 6.00
CA CYS A 87 19.61 -16.25 4.68
C CYS A 87 21.05 -16.04 4.20
N CYS A 88 21.57 -14.81 4.32
CA CYS A 88 22.94 -14.49 3.90
C CYS A 88 23.98 -15.23 4.76
N ALA A 89 23.78 -15.29 6.09
CA ALA A 89 24.65 -16.05 6.99
C ALA A 89 24.69 -17.54 6.62
N ARG A 90 23.54 -18.13 6.28
CA ARG A 90 23.44 -19.51 5.82
C ARG A 90 24.16 -19.72 4.49
N LEU A 91 23.99 -18.83 3.52
CA LEU A 91 24.66 -18.91 2.23
C LEU A 91 26.18 -18.81 2.39
N ARG A 92 26.69 -17.88 3.20
CA ARG A 92 28.12 -17.80 3.52
C ARG A 92 28.65 -19.09 4.12
N ALA A 93 27.96 -19.64 5.13
CA ALA A 93 28.35 -20.92 5.73
C ALA A 93 28.37 -22.07 4.70
N MET A 94 27.43 -22.09 3.75
CA MET A 94 27.43 -23.04 2.65
C MET A 94 28.60 -22.82 1.69
N LEU A 95 28.96 -21.57 1.39
CA LEU A 95 30.13 -21.27 0.55
C LEU A 95 31.42 -21.73 1.21
N ASP A 96 31.59 -21.43 2.49
CA ASP A 96 32.77 -21.81 3.26
C ASP A 96 32.93 -23.34 3.32
N ALA A 97 31.82 -24.06 3.53
CA ALA A 97 31.82 -25.52 3.55
C ALA A 97 32.15 -26.17 2.20
N ARG A 98 31.97 -25.46 1.07
CA ARG A 98 32.26 -25.96 -0.28
C ARG A 98 33.65 -25.57 -0.78
N GLY A 99 34.28 -24.54 -0.19
CA GLY A 99 35.64 -24.15 -0.50
C GLY A 99 35.83 -23.83 -1.99
N ASP A 100 36.78 -24.51 -2.64
CA ASP A 100 37.14 -24.27 -4.04
C ASP A 100 36.26 -25.05 -5.04
N MET A 101 35.32 -25.85 -4.56
CA MET A 101 34.40 -26.61 -5.43
C MET A 101 33.26 -25.77 -6.01
N LEU A 102 33.26 -24.46 -5.75
CA LEU A 102 32.22 -23.54 -6.21
C LEU A 102 32.54 -23.01 -7.61
N PRO A 103 31.51 -22.77 -8.44
CA PRO A 103 31.70 -22.03 -9.69
C PRO A 103 32.37 -20.67 -9.47
N GLU A 104 33.14 -20.24 -10.47
CA GLU A 104 33.77 -18.92 -10.48
C GLU A 104 32.71 -17.81 -10.35
N GLY A 105 33.04 -16.75 -9.61
CA GLY A 105 32.18 -15.58 -9.43
C GLY A 105 31.05 -15.74 -8.41
N VAL A 106 30.81 -16.93 -7.82
CA VAL A 106 29.73 -17.12 -6.83
C VAL A 106 29.91 -16.22 -5.60
N ARG A 107 31.14 -16.07 -5.11
CA ARG A 107 31.45 -15.20 -3.97
C ARG A 107 31.15 -13.73 -4.28
N ASP A 108 31.53 -13.27 -5.47
CA ASP A 108 31.30 -11.89 -5.91
C ASP A 108 29.82 -11.60 -6.13
N GLN A 109 29.08 -12.56 -6.69
CA GLN A 109 27.62 -12.45 -6.86
C GLN A 109 26.90 -12.40 -5.51
N LEU A 110 27.31 -13.22 -4.52
CA LEU A 110 26.75 -13.13 -3.17
C LEU A 110 27.06 -11.77 -2.53
N GLY A 111 28.31 -11.29 -2.62
CA GLY A 111 28.68 -9.97 -2.10
C GLY A 111 27.87 -8.84 -2.75
N THR A 112 27.62 -8.93 -4.06
CA THR A 112 26.78 -7.97 -4.78
C THR A 112 25.32 -8.02 -4.29
N ALA A 113 24.77 -9.21 -4.07
CA ALA A 113 23.42 -9.38 -3.56
C ALA A 113 23.28 -8.77 -2.14
N GLU A 114 24.25 -9.02 -1.26
CA GLU A 114 24.29 -8.45 0.09
C GLU A 114 24.38 -6.93 0.08
N GLN A 115 25.18 -6.35 -0.82
CA GLN A 115 25.27 -4.90 -0.97
C GLN A 115 23.94 -4.29 -1.44
N ARG A 116 23.26 -4.93 -2.41
CA ARG A 116 21.94 -4.48 -2.89
C ARG A 116 20.87 -4.57 -1.80
N VAL A 117 20.88 -5.64 -1.01
CA VAL A 117 20.00 -5.80 0.16
C VAL A 117 20.26 -4.70 1.19
N ALA A 118 21.52 -4.41 1.51
CA ALA A 118 21.88 -3.36 2.47
C ALA A 118 21.41 -1.97 2.00
N MET A 119 21.61 -1.64 0.72
CA MET A 119 21.15 -0.38 0.14
C MET A 119 19.62 -0.25 0.17
N ALA A 120 18.90 -1.32 -0.19
CA ALA A 120 17.44 -1.30 -0.16
C ALA A 120 16.89 -1.21 1.28
N LEU A 121 17.54 -1.85 2.26
CA LEU A 121 17.21 -1.70 3.68
C LEU A 121 17.42 -0.26 4.14
N ASP A 122 18.53 0.38 3.79
CA ASP A 122 18.84 1.76 4.17
C ASP A 122 17.77 2.73 3.66
N ILE A 123 17.33 2.57 2.41
CA ILE A 123 16.25 3.38 1.81
C ILE A 123 14.94 3.19 2.59
N VAL A 124 14.56 1.96 2.92
CA VAL A 124 13.29 1.65 3.61
C VAL A 124 13.33 2.11 5.07
N GLU A 125 14.46 1.95 5.75
CA GLU A 125 14.62 2.32 7.16
C GLU A 125 14.65 3.84 7.38
N ASN A 126 15.23 4.57 6.42
CA ASN A 126 15.30 6.03 6.45
C ASN A 126 14.21 6.70 5.60
N ALA A 127 13.21 5.94 5.15
CA ALA A 127 12.12 6.49 4.36
C ALA A 127 11.39 7.61 5.15
N PRO A 128 11.12 8.76 4.52
CA PRO A 128 10.36 9.82 5.16
C PRO A 128 8.92 9.36 5.46
N ALA A 129 8.20 10.13 6.28
CA ALA A 129 6.80 9.83 6.61
C ALA A 129 5.90 9.73 5.36
N GLU A 130 6.26 10.44 4.31
CA GLU A 130 5.70 10.27 2.97
C GLU A 130 6.44 9.13 2.26
N TRP A 131 5.77 7.98 2.09
CA TRP A 131 6.36 6.81 1.45
C TRP A 131 6.66 7.11 -0.03
N SER A 132 7.94 7.15 -0.38
CA SER A 132 8.37 7.51 -1.74
C SER A 132 8.27 6.32 -2.69
N ARG A 133 8.25 6.59 -4.01
CA ARG A 133 8.38 5.54 -5.04
C ARG A 133 9.68 4.75 -4.92
N GLU A 134 10.73 5.41 -4.43
CA GLU A 134 12.02 4.78 -4.17
C GLU A 134 11.94 3.80 -3.00
N ALA A 135 11.27 4.16 -1.91
CA ALA A 135 11.01 3.26 -0.78
C ALA A 135 10.13 2.07 -1.19
N ASP A 136 9.15 2.28 -2.06
CA ASP A 136 8.31 1.21 -2.62
C ASP A 136 9.11 0.22 -3.49
N ALA A 137 9.96 0.75 -4.37
CA ALA A 137 10.85 -0.08 -5.19
C ALA A 137 11.85 -0.87 -4.34
N ALA A 138 12.44 -0.22 -3.33
CA ALA A 138 13.34 -0.85 -2.38
C ALA A 138 12.64 -1.95 -1.57
N TRP A 139 11.42 -1.71 -1.09
CA TRP A 139 10.61 -2.72 -0.40
C TRP A 139 10.27 -3.91 -1.30
N THR A 140 9.90 -3.65 -2.55
CA THR A 140 9.66 -4.70 -3.55
C THR A 140 10.93 -5.51 -3.84
N GLU A 141 12.09 -4.86 -3.90
CA GLU A 141 13.37 -5.54 -4.05
C GLU A 141 13.70 -6.44 -2.84
N LEU A 142 13.52 -5.93 -1.61
CA LEU A 142 13.75 -6.71 -0.39
C LEU A 142 12.85 -7.93 -0.30
N THR A 143 11.55 -7.78 -0.58
CA THR A 143 10.61 -8.91 -0.55
C THR A 143 10.93 -9.94 -1.64
N ARG A 144 11.43 -9.50 -2.80
CA ARG A 144 11.93 -10.41 -3.85
C ARG A 144 13.17 -11.17 -3.36
N TRP A 145 14.16 -10.50 -2.79
CA TRP A 145 15.35 -11.15 -2.24
C TRP A 145 15.00 -12.13 -1.13
N ALA A 146 14.12 -11.74 -0.21
CA ALA A 146 13.68 -12.57 0.91
C ALA A 146 13.07 -13.90 0.42
N ARG A 147 12.30 -13.87 -0.68
CA ARG A 147 11.74 -15.06 -1.32
C ARG A 147 12.79 -15.90 -2.06
N HIS A 148 13.73 -15.26 -2.77
CA HIS A 148 14.74 -15.98 -3.58
C HIS A 148 15.83 -16.61 -2.73
N LEU A 149 16.20 -15.96 -1.63
CA LEU A 149 17.24 -16.45 -0.72
C LEU A 149 16.70 -17.40 0.36
N ASP A 150 15.36 -17.56 0.46
CA ASP A 150 14.76 -18.55 1.35
C ASP A 150 14.95 -19.97 0.83
N MET A 151 16.09 -20.54 1.21
CA MET A 151 16.48 -21.91 0.89
C MET A 151 15.65 -22.97 1.63
N ASN A 152 14.72 -22.60 2.54
CA ASN A 152 13.77 -23.52 3.16
C ASN A 152 12.52 -23.74 2.30
N TYR A 153 12.39 -23.05 1.17
CA TYR A 153 11.30 -23.22 0.22
C TYR A 153 11.37 -24.59 -0.47
N ARG A 154 10.87 -25.64 0.20
CA ARG A 154 10.49 -26.89 -0.46
C ARG A 154 9.18 -26.62 -1.18
N GLY A 155 9.25 -26.51 -2.50
CA GLY A 155 8.24 -25.93 -3.39
C GLY A 155 6.85 -26.59 -3.46
N LEU A 156 6.29 -27.13 -2.36
CA LEU A 156 4.94 -27.69 -2.38
C LEU A 156 3.99 -27.36 -1.22
N GLN A 157 4.36 -26.79 -0.06
CA GLN A 157 3.37 -26.63 1.04
C GLN A 157 3.52 -25.48 2.05
N ARG A 158 4.21 -24.37 1.73
CA ARG A 158 4.08 -23.16 2.54
C ARG A 158 3.82 -21.95 1.66
N GLU A 159 2.92 -21.07 2.12
CA GLU A 159 2.76 -19.76 1.53
C GLU A 159 4.13 -19.09 1.37
N PRO A 160 4.34 -18.25 0.34
CA PRO A 160 5.56 -17.46 0.19
C PRO A 160 5.92 -16.85 1.54
N TRP A 161 7.20 -16.83 1.92
CA TRP A 161 7.61 -16.09 3.11
C TRP A 161 7.03 -14.67 3.02
N LYS A 162 6.25 -14.32 4.03
CA LYS A 162 5.49 -13.10 4.15
C LYS A 162 5.73 -12.60 5.57
N PRO A 163 6.14 -11.34 5.76
CA PRO A 163 6.12 -10.77 7.09
C PRO A 163 4.67 -10.72 7.58
N ASP A 164 4.43 -10.94 8.87
CA ASP A 164 3.08 -10.93 9.44
C ASP A 164 2.35 -9.61 9.08
N GLY A 165 1.16 -9.71 8.49
CA GLY A 165 0.40 -8.55 7.99
C GLY A 165 0.62 -8.17 6.52
N SER A 166 1.42 -8.91 5.74
CA SER A 166 1.69 -8.60 4.33
C SER A 166 0.64 -9.10 3.32
N THR A 167 -0.59 -9.44 3.74
CA THR A 167 -1.61 -10.08 2.89
C THR A 167 -2.09 -9.24 1.71
N THR A 168 -1.68 -7.98 1.61
CA THR A 168 -2.22 -6.98 0.67
C THR A 168 -1.28 -6.57 -0.47
N TYR A 169 -0.03 -7.05 -0.54
CA TYR A 169 0.93 -6.63 -1.58
C TYR A 169 0.91 -7.46 -2.88
N GLY A 170 -0.02 -8.42 -3.00
CA GLY A 170 0.05 -9.46 -4.03
C GLY A 170 -0.94 -9.37 -5.19
N ASN A 171 -1.97 -8.52 -5.12
CA ASN A 171 -3.01 -8.44 -6.14
C ASN A 171 -3.21 -6.98 -6.57
N GLY A 172 -2.42 -6.56 -7.55
CA GLY A 172 -2.60 -5.38 -8.38
C GLY A 172 -2.10 -5.71 -9.77
#